data_AF-G0UZI9-F1
#
_entry.id   AF-G0UZI9-F1
#
_cell.length_a   1.000
_cell.length_b   1.000
_cell.length_c   1.000
_cell.angle_alpha   90.00
_cell.angle_beta   90.00
_cell.angle_gamma   90.00
#
_symmetry.space_group_name_H-M   'P 1'
#
loop_
_entity.id
_entity.type
_entity.pdbx_description
1 polymer ?
#
loop_
_entity_poly.entity_id
_entity_poly.type
_entity_poly.pdbx_seq_one_letter_code
_entity_poly.pdbx_strand_id
1 'polypeptide(L)'
;SWKQHLAGIMNRERRGVSVGASGAPDDQVSMETDVDPNTREVLSARYLFNEKRLQFCDRFQTFFQSRLEGEAGDPARNGDTQYLFSLMEACAVIYGCETDAARETYYRMFLQLDLDTLEEEEEALRNRIAEAKLVRQILQNKEGDAGALSTTGSSPQLRYGLPDAPRTFPVSALRTAADEESLIASIPELSLFGDDEKHDDSDGVDGGTSSSDGETDGGVGTSYSTSPLNQDPLSSSPAIDLPSEFEEYAPLYKAYIAHANGQSSVASYDVSTLGSTGLTAERRRWRDLMEKIVREDYHTMTEVEQMDAVVLNGQLHTIKFFDLKVGDAVREIFQLLQREVGGSSSVNRDTPVGMSPNHPERRV
;
A
#
# COMPACT_ATOMS: atom_id res chain seq x y z
N SER A 1 -20.78 13.26 5.88
CA SER A 1 -21.95 14.18 5.75
C SER A 1 -23.19 13.41 5.28
N TRP A 2 -24.41 13.75 5.74
CA TRP A 2 -25.66 13.08 5.30
C TRP A 2 -25.86 13.12 3.78
N LYS A 3 -25.41 14.20 3.12
CA LYS A 3 -25.44 14.32 1.65
C LYS A 3 -24.59 13.25 0.96
N GLN A 4 -23.38 12.99 1.47
CA GLN A 4 -22.48 11.94 0.94
C GLN A 4 -23.09 10.55 1.12
N HIS A 5 -23.73 10.30 2.27
CA HIS A 5 -24.41 9.03 2.53
C HIS A 5 -25.55 8.77 1.53
N LEU A 6 -26.43 9.75 1.34
CA LEU A 6 -27.53 9.64 0.36
C LEU A 6 -27.04 9.52 -1.08
N ALA A 7 -26.00 10.28 -1.46
CA ALA A 7 -25.39 10.17 -2.78
C ALA A 7 -24.86 8.75 -3.03
N GLY A 8 -24.23 8.12 -2.01
CA GLY A 8 -23.76 6.75 -2.09
C GLY A 8 -24.87 5.72 -2.34
N ILE A 9 -26.02 5.85 -1.66
CA ILE A 9 -27.18 4.97 -1.85
C ILE A 9 -27.73 5.11 -3.27
N MET A 10 -28.04 6.34 -3.68
CA MET A 10 -28.61 6.61 -5.00
C MET A 10 -27.68 6.16 -6.14
N ASN A 11 -26.38 6.43 -6.04
CA ASN A 11 -25.41 6.05 -7.06
C ASN A 11 -25.25 4.53 -7.16
N ARG A 12 -25.34 3.81 -6.02
CA ARG A 12 -25.31 2.34 -6.01
C ARG A 12 -26.55 1.76 -6.67
N GLU A 13 -27.74 2.25 -6.35
CA GLU A 13 -28.99 1.77 -6.94
C GLU A 13 -29.00 2.01 -8.46
N ARG A 14 -28.62 3.22 -8.91
CA ARG A 14 -28.56 3.56 -10.33
C ARG A 14 -27.61 2.63 -11.11
N ARG A 15 -26.42 2.36 -10.59
CA ARG A 15 -25.41 1.49 -11.24
C ARG A 15 -25.76 0.00 -11.14
N GLY A 16 -26.37 -0.44 -10.04
CA GLY A 16 -26.74 -1.85 -9.88
C GLY A 16 -27.73 -2.35 -10.94
N VAL A 17 -28.59 -1.45 -11.45
CA VAL A 17 -29.59 -1.80 -12.47
C VAL A 17 -28.94 -2.13 -13.82
N SER A 18 -27.79 -1.55 -14.18
CA SER A 18 -27.17 -1.78 -15.49
C SER A 18 -26.55 -3.17 -15.67
N VAL A 19 -26.22 -3.85 -14.57
CA VAL A 19 -25.68 -5.23 -14.58
C VAL A 19 -26.66 -6.24 -13.97
N GLY A 20 -27.79 -5.77 -13.47
CA GLY A 20 -28.85 -6.58 -12.88
C GLY A 20 -29.90 -7.02 -13.91
N ALA A 21 -31.05 -7.48 -13.42
CA ALA A 21 -32.11 -8.07 -14.26
C ALA A 21 -32.69 -7.14 -15.36
N SER A 22 -32.53 -5.82 -15.22
CA SER A 22 -32.97 -4.84 -16.22
C SER A 22 -31.85 -4.33 -17.14
N GLY A 23 -30.62 -4.83 -16.95
CA GLY A 23 -29.47 -4.54 -17.81
C GLY A 23 -29.54 -5.30 -19.14
N ALA A 24 -28.67 -4.94 -20.08
CA ALA A 24 -28.58 -5.64 -21.36
C ALA A 24 -28.20 -7.12 -21.15
N PRO A 25 -28.64 -8.07 -22.00
CA PRO A 25 -28.36 -9.49 -21.80
C PRO A 25 -26.86 -9.81 -21.73
N ASP A 26 -26.07 -9.14 -22.57
CA ASP A 26 -24.62 -9.32 -22.61
C ASP A 26 -23.89 -8.64 -21.43
N ASP A 27 -24.54 -7.71 -20.71
CA ASP A 27 -24.00 -7.06 -19.51
C ASP A 27 -24.25 -7.88 -18.24
N GLN A 28 -25.04 -8.96 -18.30
CA GLN A 28 -25.36 -9.80 -17.16
C GLN A 28 -24.40 -10.99 -17.08
N VAL A 29 -23.51 -10.98 -16.09
CA VAL A 29 -22.62 -12.12 -15.81
C VAL A 29 -22.90 -12.66 -14.41
N SER A 30 -23.22 -13.94 -14.33
CA SER A 30 -23.41 -14.68 -13.07
C SER A 30 -22.19 -15.51 -12.71
N MET A 31 -21.99 -15.78 -11.43
CA MET A 31 -20.96 -16.69 -10.92
C MET A 31 -21.62 -17.95 -10.36
N GLU A 32 -21.15 -19.11 -10.78
CA GLU A 32 -21.52 -20.39 -10.20
C GLU A 32 -20.59 -20.70 -9.04
N THR A 33 -21.16 -21.00 -7.88
CA THR A 33 -20.43 -21.36 -6.66
C THR A 33 -20.92 -22.69 -6.12
N ASP A 34 -19.98 -23.60 -5.85
CA ASP A 34 -20.25 -24.88 -5.20
C ASP A 34 -19.20 -25.13 -4.11
N VAL A 35 -19.66 -25.52 -2.92
CA VAL A 35 -18.83 -25.71 -1.73
C VAL A 35 -19.23 -27.00 -1.04
N ASP A 36 -18.28 -27.91 -0.88
CA ASP A 36 -18.51 -29.19 -0.22
C ASP A 36 -18.92 -28.95 1.25
N PRO A 37 -20.04 -29.53 1.72
CA PRO A 37 -20.54 -29.29 3.07
C PRO A 37 -19.66 -29.91 4.18
N ASN A 38 -18.86 -30.91 3.86
CA ASN A 38 -18.03 -31.65 4.81
C ASN A 38 -16.61 -31.09 4.85
N THR A 39 -15.95 -30.98 3.70
CA THR A 39 -14.55 -30.53 3.60
C THR A 39 -14.43 -29.01 3.64
N ARG A 40 -15.52 -28.29 3.32
CA ARG A 40 -15.54 -26.83 3.09
C ARG A 40 -14.69 -26.39 1.89
N GLU A 41 -14.31 -27.32 1.02
CA GLU A 41 -13.58 -27.03 -0.19
C GLU A 41 -14.49 -26.40 -1.25
N VAL A 42 -14.01 -25.35 -1.91
CA VAL A 42 -14.70 -24.70 -3.02
C VAL A 42 -14.45 -25.53 -4.28
N LEU A 43 -15.48 -26.22 -4.77
CA LEU A 43 -15.39 -27.11 -5.95
C LEU A 43 -15.54 -26.34 -7.27
N SER A 44 -16.33 -25.27 -7.25
CA SER A 44 -16.53 -24.39 -8.40
C SER A 44 -16.68 -22.95 -7.93
N ALA A 45 -15.97 -22.04 -8.57
CA ALA A 45 -16.09 -20.59 -8.40
C ALA A 45 -15.74 -19.91 -9.73
N ARG A 46 -16.63 -20.10 -10.71
CA ARG A 46 -16.41 -19.66 -12.10
C ARG A 46 -17.49 -18.72 -12.58
N TYR A 47 -17.13 -17.74 -13.39
CA TYR A 47 -18.11 -16.96 -14.12
C TYR A 47 -18.74 -17.79 -15.24
N LEU A 48 -20.03 -17.57 -15.46
CA LEU A 48 -20.78 -18.16 -16.57
C LEU A 48 -20.70 -17.21 -17.77
N PHE A 49 -19.68 -17.42 -18.59
CA PHE A 49 -19.43 -16.62 -19.78
C PHE A 49 -20.20 -17.10 -21.01
N ASN A 50 -20.57 -16.16 -21.86
CA ASN A 50 -21.03 -16.43 -23.22
C ASN A 50 -19.83 -16.77 -24.15
N GLU A 51 -20.13 -17.28 -25.33
CA GLU A 51 -19.12 -17.71 -26.30
C GLU A 51 -18.12 -16.60 -26.66
N LYS A 52 -18.60 -15.36 -26.80
CA LYS A 52 -17.78 -14.18 -27.12
C LYS A 52 -16.67 -13.97 -26.09
N ARG A 53 -17.00 -14.08 -24.80
CA ARG A 53 -16.04 -13.93 -23.69
C ARG A 53 -15.09 -15.11 -23.59
N LEU A 54 -15.58 -16.34 -23.82
CA LEU A 54 -14.73 -17.54 -23.84
C LEU A 54 -13.68 -17.47 -24.96
N GLN A 55 -14.05 -16.99 -26.15
CA GLN A 55 -13.11 -16.77 -27.24
C GLN A 55 -12.04 -15.73 -26.89
N PHE A 56 -12.40 -14.67 -26.15
CA PHE A 56 -11.43 -13.70 -25.64
C PHE A 56 -10.44 -14.37 -24.66
N CYS A 57 -10.94 -15.17 -23.71
CA CYS A 57 -10.09 -15.91 -22.78
C CYS A 57 -9.13 -16.87 -23.50
N ASP A 58 -9.62 -17.60 -24.50
CA ASP A 58 -8.82 -18.54 -25.29
C ASP A 58 -7.69 -17.84 -26.06
N ARG A 59 -7.98 -16.70 -26.70
CA ARG A 59 -6.96 -15.87 -27.37
C ARG A 59 -5.90 -15.35 -26.38
N PHE A 60 -6.33 -14.94 -25.19
CA PHE A 60 -5.42 -14.48 -24.15
C PHE A 60 -4.49 -15.60 -23.68
N GLN A 61 -5.04 -16.76 -23.30
CA GLN A 61 -4.24 -17.89 -22.83
C GLN A 61 -3.31 -18.43 -23.90
N THR A 62 -3.78 -18.59 -25.14
CA THR A 62 -2.95 -19.05 -26.26
C THR A 62 -1.73 -18.15 -26.45
N PHE A 63 -1.90 -16.82 -26.37
CA PHE A 63 -0.79 -15.87 -26.47
C PHE A 63 0.22 -16.06 -25.33
N PHE A 64 -0.23 -16.06 -24.08
CA PHE A 64 0.67 -16.16 -22.92
C PHE A 64 1.34 -17.52 -22.79
N GLN A 65 0.65 -18.62 -23.12
CA GLN A 65 1.24 -19.95 -23.20
C GLN A 65 2.35 -19.98 -24.26
N SER A 66 2.08 -19.48 -25.47
CA SER A 66 3.07 -19.48 -26.55
C SER A 66 4.35 -18.69 -26.22
N ARG A 67 4.22 -17.62 -25.44
CA ARG A 67 5.35 -16.77 -25.03
C ARG A 67 6.13 -17.36 -23.87
N LEU A 68 5.45 -17.90 -22.87
CA LEU A 68 6.07 -18.33 -21.61
C LEU A 68 6.60 -19.77 -21.68
N GLU A 69 5.95 -20.66 -22.42
CA GLU A 69 6.44 -22.03 -22.63
C GLU A 69 7.63 -22.08 -23.60
N GLY A 70 7.77 -21.10 -24.49
CA GLY A 70 8.92 -20.96 -25.38
C GLY A 70 10.21 -20.48 -24.67
N GLU A 71 10.08 -19.78 -23.54
CA GLU A 71 11.21 -19.23 -22.76
C GLU A 71 11.53 -20.06 -21.50
N ALA A 72 10.51 -20.60 -20.82
CA ALA A 72 10.68 -21.46 -19.67
C ALA A 72 10.63 -22.92 -20.11
N GLY A 73 11.77 -23.47 -20.55
CA GLY A 73 11.94 -24.88 -20.94
C GLY A 73 11.80 -25.88 -19.80
N ASP A 74 10.83 -25.69 -18.90
CA ASP A 74 10.56 -26.55 -17.75
C ASP A 74 9.27 -27.37 -17.98
N PRO A 75 9.38 -28.61 -18.48
CA PRO A 75 8.23 -29.48 -18.79
C PRO A 75 7.47 -29.95 -17.53
N ALA A 76 7.86 -29.52 -16.32
CA ALA A 76 7.18 -29.86 -15.07
C ALA A 76 6.01 -28.91 -14.73
N ARG A 77 5.93 -27.73 -15.36
CA ARG A 77 4.71 -26.90 -15.34
C ARG A 77 3.77 -27.40 -16.44
N ASN A 78 3.07 -28.49 -16.13
CA ASN A 78 2.05 -29.09 -17.00
C ASN A 78 1.16 -28.02 -17.66
N GLY A 79 0.80 -28.22 -18.93
CA GLY A 79 0.01 -27.34 -19.80
C GLY A 79 -1.42 -26.99 -19.34
N ASP A 80 -1.73 -27.17 -18.06
CA ASP A 80 -2.98 -26.80 -17.40
C ASP A 80 -2.89 -25.48 -16.62
N THR A 81 -1.72 -24.82 -16.60
CA THR A 81 -1.53 -23.56 -15.87
C THR A 81 -2.15 -22.39 -16.64
N GLN A 82 -3.06 -21.67 -15.99
CA GLN A 82 -3.67 -20.46 -16.54
C GLN A 82 -2.86 -19.22 -16.13
N TYR A 83 -2.30 -18.50 -17.10
CA TYR A 83 -1.50 -17.31 -16.83
C TYR A 83 -2.39 -16.08 -16.62
N LEU A 84 -2.09 -15.30 -15.57
CA LEU A 84 -2.82 -14.06 -15.21
C LEU A 84 -4.35 -14.26 -15.20
N PHE A 85 -4.81 -15.42 -14.73
CA PHE A 85 -6.20 -15.88 -14.88
C PHE A 85 -7.23 -14.88 -14.35
N SER A 86 -7.04 -14.35 -13.13
CA SER A 86 -8.03 -13.47 -12.50
C SER A 86 -8.07 -12.09 -13.18
N LEU A 87 -6.93 -11.63 -13.71
CA LEU A 87 -6.86 -10.42 -14.52
C LEU A 87 -7.60 -10.59 -15.85
N MET A 88 -7.30 -11.68 -16.58
CA MET A 88 -7.98 -12.02 -17.82
C MET A 88 -9.49 -12.19 -17.60
N GLU A 89 -9.90 -12.90 -16.55
CA GLU A 89 -11.30 -13.16 -16.20
C GLU A 89 -12.05 -11.85 -15.94
N ALA A 90 -11.47 -10.93 -15.16
CA ALA A 90 -12.04 -9.60 -14.94
C ALA A 90 -12.14 -8.80 -16.25
N CYS A 91 -11.09 -8.80 -17.08
CA CYS A 91 -11.11 -8.13 -18.38
C CYS A 91 -12.13 -8.75 -19.35
N ALA A 92 -12.37 -10.05 -19.30
CA ALA A 92 -13.37 -10.73 -20.13
C ALA A 92 -14.80 -10.27 -19.78
N VAL A 93 -15.09 -10.06 -18.49
CA VAL A 93 -16.37 -9.46 -18.05
C VAL A 93 -16.56 -8.11 -18.72
N ILE A 94 -15.55 -7.22 -18.63
CA ILE A 94 -15.59 -5.88 -19.23
C ILE A 94 -15.71 -5.92 -20.75
N TYR A 95 -14.89 -6.76 -21.41
CA TYR A 95 -14.85 -6.91 -22.87
C TYR A 95 -16.21 -7.28 -23.47
N GLY A 96 -16.93 -8.19 -22.81
CA GLY A 96 -18.20 -8.66 -23.31
C GLY A 96 -19.37 -7.70 -23.07
N CYS A 97 -19.20 -6.63 -22.30
CA CYS A 97 -20.27 -5.66 -22.03
C CYS A 97 -20.62 -4.86 -23.30
N GLU A 98 -21.90 -4.53 -23.45
CA GLU A 98 -22.44 -3.67 -24.50
C GLU A 98 -22.50 -2.20 -24.07
N THR A 99 -22.77 -1.92 -22.79
CA THR A 99 -22.97 -0.55 -22.31
C THR A 99 -21.84 -0.02 -21.46
N ASP A 100 -21.51 1.26 -21.64
CA ASP A 100 -20.50 1.96 -20.84
C ASP A 100 -20.87 1.98 -19.34
N ALA A 101 -22.16 2.11 -19.04
CA ALA A 101 -22.66 2.10 -17.66
C ALA A 101 -22.41 0.76 -16.96
N ALA A 102 -22.62 -0.36 -17.65
CA ALA A 102 -22.29 -1.68 -17.12
C ALA A 102 -20.77 -1.86 -16.96
N ARG A 103 -19.97 -1.41 -17.94
CA ARG A 103 -18.50 -1.46 -17.83
C ARG A 103 -17.98 -0.72 -16.61
N GLU A 104 -18.40 0.51 -16.38
CA GLU A 104 -18.00 1.27 -15.19
C GLU A 104 -18.51 0.63 -13.89
N THR A 105 -19.67 -0.03 -13.92
CA THR A 105 -20.16 -0.78 -12.76
C THR A 105 -19.24 -1.96 -12.43
N TYR A 106 -18.76 -2.69 -13.44
CA TYR A 106 -17.81 -3.79 -13.23
C TYR A 106 -16.40 -3.29 -12.87
N TYR A 107 -15.91 -2.20 -13.48
CA TYR A 107 -14.67 -1.54 -13.02
C TYR A 107 -14.76 -1.15 -11.55
N ARG A 108 -15.95 -0.70 -11.09
CA ARG A 108 -16.18 -0.41 -9.68
C ARG A 108 -16.07 -1.66 -8.79
N MET A 109 -16.61 -2.79 -9.24
CA MET A 109 -16.50 -4.07 -8.52
C MET A 109 -15.05 -4.58 -8.49
N PHE A 110 -14.30 -4.36 -9.56
CA PHE A 110 -12.89 -4.73 -9.67
C PHE A 110 -11.98 -3.64 -9.12
N LEU A 111 -11.85 -3.61 -7.78
CA LEU A 111 -10.96 -2.71 -7.03
C LEU A 111 -11.31 -1.22 -7.13
N GLN A 112 -12.57 -0.88 -7.46
CA GLN A 112 -13.04 0.50 -7.59
C GLN A 112 -12.27 1.29 -8.64
N LEU A 113 -11.93 0.66 -9.76
CA LEU A 113 -11.20 1.27 -10.87
C LEU A 113 -12.15 2.03 -11.83
N ASP A 114 -13.38 2.36 -11.40
CA ASP A 114 -14.31 3.16 -12.19
C ASP A 114 -13.86 4.62 -12.27
N LEU A 115 -14.18 5.29 -13.39
CA LEU A 115 -13.75 6.66 -13.64
C LEU A 115 -14.21 7.63 -12.54
N ASP A 116 -15.45 7.48 -12.05
CA ASP A 116 -15.98 8.29 -10.95
C ASP A 116 -15.06 8.25 -9.71
N THR A 117 -14.57 7.06 -9.33
CA THR A 117 -13.70 6.88 -8.16
C THR A 117 -12.29 7.42 -8.42
N LEU A 118 -11.73 7.16 -9.60
CA LEU A 118 -10.39 7.65 -9.96
C LEU A 118 -10.34 9.17 -10.09
N GLU A 119 -11.42 9.80 -10.57
CA GLU A 119 -11.58 11.26 -10.62
C GLU A 119 -11.68 11.87 -9.21
N GLU A 120 -12.40 11.23 -8.29
CA GLU A 120 -12.47 11.66 -6.88
C GLU A 120 -11.08 11.60 -6.21
N GLU A 121 -10.33 10.53 -6.43
CA GLU A 121 -8.94 10.37 -5.95
C GLU A 121 -8.01 11.43 -6.57
N GLU A 122 -8.15 11.72 -7.86
CA GLU A 122 -7.41 12.77 -8.57
C GLU A 122 -7.71 14.17 -8.04
N GLU A 123 -8.98 14.48 -7.81
CA GLU A 123 -9.39 15.76 -7.24
C GLU A 123 -8.83 15.92 -5.81
N ALA A 124 -8.89 14.86 -5.00
CA ALA A 124 -8.29 14.85 -3.67
C ALA A 124 -6.77 15.07 -3.72
N LEU A 125 -6.06 14.45 -4.67
CA LEU A 125 -4.63 14.67 -4.87
C LEU A 125 -4.33 16.11 -5.32
N ARG A 126 -5.08 16.65 -6.29
CA ARG A 126 -4.93 18.05 -6.73
C ARG A 126 -5.15 19.05 -5.60
N ASN A 127 -6.14 18.81 -4.75
CA ASN A 127 -6.40 19.62 -3.56
C ASN A 127 -5.22 19.58 -2.61
N ARG A 128 -4.64 18.40 -2.35
CA ARG A 128 -3.46 18.26 -1.49
C ARG A 128 -2.22 18.93 -2.06
N ILE A 129 -2.01 18.87 -3.36
CA ILE A 129 -0.93 19.61 -4.04
C ILE A 129 -1.12 21.13 -3.86
N ALA A 130 -2.36 21.64 -3.97
CA ALA A 130 -2.66 23.04 -3.73
C ALA A 130 -2.42 23.43 -2.25
N GLU A 131 -2.80 22.57 -1.31
CA GLU A 131 -2.51 22.75 0.11
C GLU A 131 -1.01 22.74 0.41
N ALA A 132 -0.25 21.84 -0.23
CA ALA A 132 1.19 21.75 -0.11
C ALA A 132 1.87 23.06 -0.52
N LYS A 133 1.43 23.66 -1.63
CA LYS A 133 1.92 24.97 -2.09
C LYS A 133 1.61 26.08 -1.08
N LEU A 134 0.41 26.09 -0.51
CA LEU A 134 0.00 27.06 0.50
C LEU A 134 0.81 26.92 1.79
N VAL A 135 1.04 25.70 2.26
CA VAL A 135 1.86 25.44 3.45
C VAL A 135 3.32 25.85 3.19
N ARG A 136 3.89 25.49 2.03
CA ARG A 136 5.25 25.92 1.63
C ARG A 136 5.38 27.44 1.67
N GLN A 137 4.40 28.16 1.12
CA GLN A 137 4.39 29.62 1.14
C GLN A 137 4.32 30.19 2.56
N ILE A 138 3.50 29.62 3.45
CA ILE A 138 3.42 30.06 4.85
C ILE A 138 4.76 29.88 5.57
N LEU A 139 5.41 28.73 5.37
CA LEU A 139 6.69 28.41 6.00
C LEU A 139 7.81 29.36 5.51
N GLN A 140 7.90 29.58 4.19
CA GLN A 140 8.87 30.50 3.58
C GLN A 140 8.66 31.96 4.00
N ASN A 141 7.40 32.42 4.06
CA ASN A 141 7.11 33.79 4.47
C ASN A 141 7.47 34.05 5.95
N LYS A 142 7.30 33.04 6.83
CA LYS A 142 7.69 33.15 8.24
C LYS A 142 9.21 33.19 8.42
N GLU A 143 9.99 32.51 7.58
CA GLU A 143 11.45 32.64 7.57
C GLU A 143 11.90 34.05 7.15
N GLY A 144 11.26 34.62 6.12
CA GLY A 144 11.56 35.98 5.66
C GLY A 144 11.27 37.06 6.71
N ASP A 145 10.21 36.90 7.49
CA ASP A 145 9.82 37.84 8.54
C ASP A 145 10.69 37.68 9.81
N ALA A 146 11.13 36.45 10.13
CA ALA A 146 12.09 36.19 11.20
C ALA A 146 13.51 36.71 10.86
N GLY A 147 13.88 36.73 9.58
CA GLY A 147 15.13 37.32 9.09
C GLY A 147 15.15 38.86 9.10
N ALA A 148 13.99 39.52 9.01
CA ALA A 148 13.87 40.98 9.02
C ALA A 148 13.81 41.59 10.44
N LEU A 149 13.64 40.77 11.49
CA LEU A 149 13.51 41.20 12.88
C LEU A 149 14.77 40.96 13.74
N SER A 150 15.92 40.68 13.14
CA SER A 150 17.21 40.58 13.85
C SER A 150 18.04 41.86 13.78
N THR A 151 17.41 43.03 13.97
CA THR A 151 18.14 44.28 14.26
C THR A 151 17.30 45.26 15.09
N THR A 152 16.73 44.82 16.21
CA THR A 152 16.62 45.63 17.45
C THR A 152 16.07 44.74 18.54
N GLY A 153 16.91 44.43 19.52
CA GLY A 153 16.49 43.69 20.71
C GLY A 153 15.44 44.47 21.49
N SER A 154 14.36 43.79 21.89
CA SER A 154 13.55 44.10 23.06
C SER A 154 12.64 42.91 23.34
N SER A 155 13.05 42.07 24.28
CA SER A 155 12.18 41.06 24.90
C SER A 155 10.97 41.76 25.54
N PRO A 156 9.72 41.32 25.30
CA PRO A 156 8.58 41.84 26.03
C PRO A 156 8.61 41.25 27.45
N GLN A 157 8.89 42.10 28.45
CA GLN A 157 8.69 41.76 29.84
C GLN A 157 7.19 41.57 30.12
N LEU A 158 6.80 40.35 30.45
CA LEU A 158 5.53 40.03 31.09
C LEU A 158 5.52 40.61 32.51
N ARG A 159 4.75 41.70 32.70
CA ARG A 159 4.39 42.25 34.00
C ARG A 159 3.39 41.30 34.67
N TYR A 160 3.85 40.51 35.63
CA TYR A 160 3.00 39.80 36.59
C TYR A 160 2.51 40.79 37.66
N GLY A 161 1.19 40.90 37.82
CA GLY A 161 0.55 41.37 39.03
C GLY A 161 -0.04 40.18 39.78
N LEU A 162 0.48 39.91 40.98
CA LEU A 162 -0.08 38.95 41.94
C LEU A 162 -0.70 39.72 43.11
N PRO A 163 -1.61 39.11 43.89
CA PRO A 163 -1.37 39.10 45.33
C PRO A 163 -1.48 37.70 45.96
N ASP A 164 -0.54 37.44 46.88
CA ASP A 164 -0.56 36.65 48.13
C ASP A 164 -1.47 35.40 48.21
N ALA A 165 -1.03 34.21 48.67
CA ALA A 165 -0.14 33.89 49.80
C ALA A 165 0.27 32.37 49.76
N PRO A 166 0.97 31.76 50.76
CA PRO A 166 2.21 31.00 50.54
C PRO A 166 2.12 29.49 50.83
N ARG A 167 3.10 28.70 50.34
CA ARG A 167 3.99 27.84 51.18
C ARG A 167 4.94 26.94 50.35
N THR A 168 6.22 27.05 50.71
CA THR A 168 7.31 26.06 50.70
C THR A 168 7.89 25.52 49.37
N PHE A 169 9.10 26.01 49.05
CA PHE A 169 10.14 25.36 48.26
C PHE A 169 10.78 24.16 49.02
N PRO A 170 11.54 23.27 48.34
CA PRO A 170 12.94 23.61 48.05
C PRO A 170 13.29 23.55 46.56
N VAL A 171 14.19 24.48 46.22
CA VAL A 171 14.94 24.61 44.98
C VAL A 171 15.99 23.50 44.90
N SER A 172 16.14 22.87 43.72
CA SER A 172 17.42 22.66 43.01
C SER A 172 17.33 21.49 42.03
N ALA A 173 17.45 21.75 40.73
CA ALA A 173 18.51 21.20 39.88
C ALA A 173 18.34 21.70 38.45
N LEU A 174 19.35 22.44 37.99
CA LEU A 174 19.63 22.75 36.60
C LEU A 174 19.70 21.42 35.82
N ARG A 175 18.86 21.21 34.80
CA ARG A 175 19.03 20.11 33.86
C ARG A 175 19.86 20.58 32.67
N THR A 176 21.06 20.01 32.54
CA THR A 176 21.95 20.16 31.39
C THR A 176 21.55 19.17 30.29
N ALA A 177 22.03 19.43 29.07
CA ALA A 177 21.75 18.68 27.83
C ALA A 177 22.08 17.16 27.86
N ALA A 178 22.58 16.63 28.96
CA ALA A 178 22.83 15.19 29.15
C ALA A 178 21.56 14.41 29.59
N ASP A 179 20.51 15.09 30.06
CA ASP A 179 19.27 14.43 30.48
C ASP A 179 18.35 14.06 29.29
N GLU A 180 18.53 14.65 28.10
CA GLU A 180 17.73 14.35 26.91
C GLU A 180 18.17 13.06 26.19
N GLU A 181 19.44 12.66 26.30
CA GLU A 181 19.92 11.38 25.76
C GLU A 181 19.43 10.17 26.58
N SER A 182 19.12 10.37 27.87
CA SER A 182 18.56 9.30 28.73
C SER A 182 17.10 8.94 28.40
N LEU A 183 16.39 9.84 27.73
CA LEU A 183 14.98 9.66 27.34
C LEU A 183 14.85 8.90 26.01
N ILE A 184 15.82 9.07 25.11
CA ILE A 184 15.90 8.32 23.84
C ILE A 184 16.32 6.86 24.11
N ALA A 185 17.18 6.62 25.10
CA ALA A 185 17.58 5.26 25.53
C ALA A 185 16.47 4.48 26.29
N SER A 186 15.33 5.11 26.58
CA SER A 186 14.21 4.51 27.31
C SER A 186 13.11 3.95 26.39
N ILE A 187 13.28 4.03 25.07
CA ILE A 187 12.37 3.39 24.11
C ILE A 187 12.72 1.89 24.09
N PRO A 188 11.80 0.98 24.45
CA PRO A 188 12.06 -0.44 24.30
C PRO A 188 12.29 -0.75 22.81
N GLU A 189 13.49 -1.18 22.46
CA GLU A 189 13.77 -1.70 21.12
C GLU A 189 12.86 -2.92 20.87
N LEU A 190 11.96 -2.79 19.90
CA LEU A 190 11.24 -3.92 19.33
C LEU A 190 12.25 -4.74 18.52
N SER A 191 12.93 -5.64 19.20
CA SER A 191 13.67 -6.75 18.61
C SER A 191 12.67 -7.66 17.90
N LEU A 192 12.53 -7.50 16.58
CA LEU A 192 11.69 -8.34 15.71
C LEU A 192 12.50 -8.97 14.56
N PHE A 193 13.78 -9.28 14.81
CA PHE A 193 14.51 -10.31 14.06
C PHE A 193 15.48 -10.97 15.04
N GLY A 194 15.17 -12.20 15.43
CA GLY A 194 16.13 -13.06 16.12
C GLY A 194 17.09 -13.63 15.08
N ASP A 195 18.33 -13.17 15.11
CA ASP A 195 19.47 -13.97 14.68
C ASP A 195 19.66 -15.09 15.68
N ASP A 196 19.38 -16.32 15.27
CA ASP A 196 20.00 -17.51 15.86
C ASP A 196 20.91 -18.11 14.79
N GLU A 197 22.20 -17.77 14.89
CA GLU A 197 23.27 -18.51 14.25
C GLU A 197 23.31 -19.95 14.77
N LYS A 198 23.34 -20.92 13.86
CA LYS A 198 24.04 -22.18 14.10
C LYS A 198 25.04 -22.42 12.98
N HIS A 199 26.30 -22.14 13.32
CA HIS A 199 27.47 -22.81 12.79
C HIS A 199 27.31 -24.34 12.89
N ASP A 200 27.62 -25.04 11.80
CA ASP A 200 28.44 -26.24 11.88
C ASP A 200 29.30 -26.34 10.60
N ASP A 201 30.60 -26.53 10.84
CA ASP A 201 31.69 -26.57 9.87
C ASP A 201 31.69 -27.86 9.04
N SER A 202 32.14 -27.80 7.78
CA SER A 202 33.29 -28.60 7.33
C SER A 202 33.70 -28.32 5.88
N ASP A 203 34.99 -27.97 5.75
CA ASP A 203 35.95 -28.44 4.73
C ASP A 203 35.73 -28.17 3.24
N GLY A 204 36.51 -27.21 2.72
CA GLY A 204 37.82 -27.59 2.18
C GLY A 204 38.07 -27.38 0.67
N VAL A 205 39.07 -26.51 0.38
CA VAL A 205 40.15 -26.67 -0.63
C VAL A 205 39.70 -26.64 -2.11
N ASP A 206 40.28 -25.98 -3.11
CA ASP A 206 41.56 -25.35 -3.51
C ASP A 206 41.15 -24.32 -4.60
N GLY A 207 41.77 -23.19 -4.90
CA GLY A 207 43.19 -22.94 -5.15
C GLY A 207 43.31 -22.19 -6.50
N GLY A 208 44.28 -21.28 -6.64
CA GLY A 208 44.82 -20.92 -7.97
C GLY A 208 44.72 -19.47 -8.46
N THR A 209 45.53 -18.61 -7.85
CA THR A 209 46.33 -17.50 -8.42
C THR A 209 46.58 -17.42 -9.95
N SER A 210 46.57 -16.17 -10.46
CA SER A 210 47.68 -15.44 -11.16
C SER A 210 47.52 -14.95 -12.63
N SER A 211 47.87 -13.65 -12.78
CA SER A 211 48.62 -12.96 -13.87
C SER A 211 47.88 -12.58 -15.17
N SER A 212 47.78 -11.27 -15.50
CA SER A 212 48.68 -10.42 -16.33
C SER A 212 48.45 -10.63 -17.84
N ASP A 213 48.40 -9.67 -18.77
CA ASP A 213 49.11 -8.40 -19.01
C ASP A 213 48.33 -7.54 -20.04
N GLY A 214 48.69 -6.25 -20.18
CA GLY A 214 48.62 -5.59 -21.49
C GLY A 214 48.33 -4.08 -21.51
N GLU A 215 49.31 -3.25 -21.14
CA GLU A 215 49.35 -1.81 -21.44
C GLU A 215 49.65 -1.52 -22.93
N THR A 216 49.18 -0.38 -23.44
CA THR A 216 49.86 0.64 -24.30
C THR A 216 48.80 1.70 -24.66
N ASP A 217 48.84 2.91 -24.11
CA ASP A 217 49.70 4.07 -24.38
C ASP A 217 49.35 4.84 -25.68
N GLY A 218 49.21 6.16 -25.54
CA GLY A 218 48.81 7.10 -26.58
C GLY A 218 48.38 8.46 -26.02
N GLY A 219 49.29 9.15 -25.32
CA GLY A 219 49.05 10.47 -24.73
C GLY A 219 49.28 11.70 -25.63
N VAL A 220 49.28 12.86 -24.95
CA VAL A 220 49.73 14.22 -25.33
C VAL A 220 48.68 15.08 -26.05
N GLY A 221 48.30 16.30 -25.62
CA GLY A 221 48.68 17.24 -24.56
C GLY A 221 47.63 18.38 -24.59
N THR A 222 47.57 19.44 -23.78
CA THR A 222 48.52 20.14 -22.92
C THR A 222 47.70 21.07 -21.99
N SER A 223 48.25 21.28 -20.80
CA SER A 223 47.97 22.26 -19.73
C SER A 223 47.78 23.72 -20.23
N TYR A 224 47.28 24.73 -19.50
CA TYR A 224 47.53 25.17 -18.11
C TYR A 224 46.51 26.25 -17.64
N SER A 225 46.09 26.13 -16.38
CA SER A 225 46.01 27.17 -15.32
C SER A 225 45.31 28.52 -15.55
N THR A 226 44.23 28.78 -14.80
CA THR A 226 44.17 29.86 -13.78
C THR A 226 42.80 29.85 -13.06
N SER A 227 42.85 29.66 -11.73
CA SER A 227 41.73 29.94 -10.84
C SER A 227 41.38 31.44 -10.84
N PRO A 228 40.15 31.79 -10.44
CA PRO A 228 40.03 32.68 -9.31
C PRO A 228 39.17 32.07 -8.20
N LEU A 229 39.76 32.12 -7.01
CA LEU A 229 39.11 32.03 -5.71
C LEU A 229 38.04 33.13 -5.53
N ASN A 230 37.11 32.85 -4.62
CA ASN A 230 36.11 33.72 -4.01
C ASN A 230 34.79 33.89 -4.76
N GLN A 231 33.85 32.97 -4.50
CA GLN A 231 32.47 33.36 -4.19
C GLN A 231 32.08 32.73 -2.86
N ASP A 232 31.52 33.57 -2.00
CA ASP A 232 31.28 33.38 -0.58
C ASP A 232 30.34 32.20 -0.25
N PRO A 233 30.58 31.44 0.83
CA PRO A 233 29.61 30.50 1.37
C PRO A 233 28.74 31.20 2.41
N LEU A 234 27.96 32.22 2.03
CA LEU A 234 27.06 32.93 2.96
C LEU A 234 25.79 33.40 2.25
N SER A 235 24.95 32.44 1.87
CA SER A 235 23.49 32.61 1.77
C SER A 235 22.81 31.25 1.65
N SER A 236 23.09 30.33 2.57
CA SER A 236 22.09 29.31 2.90
C SER A 236 21.13 29.95 3.90
N SER A 237 20.06 30.54 3.37
CA SER A 237 18.82 30.66 4.14
C SER A 237 18.55 29.29 4.77
N PRO A 238 18.07 29.17 6.02
CA PRO A 238 17.71 27.89 6.59
C PRO A 238 16.42 27.43 5.93
N ALA A 239 16.49 27.08 4.64
CA ALA A 239 15.36 26.55 3.91
C ALA A 239 14.93 25.28 4.64
N ILE A 240 13.72 25.29 5.21
CA ILE A 240 13.12 24.08 5.76
C ILE A 240 13.26 22.97 4.71
N ASP A 241 14.01 21.93 5.06
CA ASP A 241 14.16 20.75 4.21
C ASP A 241 12.84 19.99 4.26
N LEU A 242 12.09 20.07 3.16
CA LEU A 242 10.78 19.45 3.04
C LEU A 242 10.91 18.10 2.33
N PRO A 243 10.15 17.08 2.76
CA PRO A 243 10.09 15.80 2.05
C PRO A 243 9.78 15.95 0.55
N SER A 244 10.30 15.02 -0.24
CA SER A 244 10.13 14.99 -1.71
C SER A 244 8.66 14.99 -2.14
N GLU A 245 7.81 14.22 -1.47
CA GLU A 245 6.36 14.11 -1.69
C GLU A 245 5.57 14.87 -0.60
N PHE A 246 5.86 16.17 -0.47
CA PHE A 246 5.30 16.99 0.61
C PHE A 246 3.77 17.05 0.62
N GLU A 247 3.11 16.89 -0.52
CA GLU A 247 1.65 16.86 -0.64
C GLU A 247 0.97 15.75 0.17
N GLU A 248 1.69 14.69 0.51
CA GLU A 248 1.19 13.63 1.39
C GLU A 248 1.11 14.10 2.85
N TYR A 249 2.05 14.95 3.25
CA TYR A 249 2.16 15.54 4.58
C TYR A 249 1.41 16.87 4.71
N ALA A 250 1.09 17.52 3.60
CA ALA A 250 0.50 18.86 3.58
C ALA A 250 -0.77 19.00 4.45
N PRO A 251 -1.72 18.04 4.46
CA PRO A 251 -2.88 18.12 5.36
C PRO A 251 -2.51 18.11 6.84
N LEU A 252 -1.52 17.30 7.22
CA LEU A 252 -1.01 17.20 8.60
C LEU A 252 -0.34 18.51 9.02
N TYR A 253 0.55 19.05 8.18
CA TYR A 253 1.22 20.32 8.43
C TYR A 253 0.22 21.49 8.50
N LYS A 254 -0.75 21.54 7.58
CA LYS A 254 -1.80 22.56 7.56
C LYS A 254 -2.64 22.51 8.84
N ALA A 255 -3.06 21.32 9.27
CA ALA A 255 -3.81 21.14 10.50
C ALA A 255 -3.01 21.57 11.74
N TYR A 256 -1.72 21.19 11.80
CA TYR A 256 -0.83 21.60 12.88
C TYR A 256 -0.61 23.12 12.91
N ILE A 257 -0.35 23.76 11.77
CA ILE A 257 -0.17 25.21 11.68
C ILE A 257 -1.44 25.94 12.13
N ALA A 258 -2.62 25.48 11.71
CA ALA A 258 -3.89 26.04 12.14
C ALA A 258 -4.08 25.91 13.67
N HIS A 259 -3.72 24.77 14.24
CA HIS A 259 -3.74 24.54 15.68
C HIS A 259 -2.75 25.44 16.44
N ALA A 260 -1.50 25.51 15.99
CA ALA A 260 -0.45 26.32 16.60
C ALA A 260 -0.77 27.83 16.55
N ASN A 261 -1.45 28.29 15.50
CA ASN A 261 -1.92 29.67 15.38
C ASN A 261 -3.22 29.95 16.17
N GLY A 262 -3.78 28.95 16.88
CA GLY A 262 -5.04 29.08 17.63
C GLY A 262 -6.30 29.18 16.76
N GLN A 263 -6.20 28.87 15.47
CA GLN A 263 -7.33 28.90 14.51
C GLN A 263 -8.15 27.61 14.55
N SER A 264 -7.57 26.52 15.05
CA SER A 264 -8.23 25.23 15.28
C SER A 264 -7.92 24.74 16.69
N SER A 265 -8.87 24.09 17.35
CA SER A 265 -8.65 23.41 18.62
C SER A 265 -8.09 21.99 18.47
N VAL A 266 -7.99 21.49 17.24
CA VAL A 266 -7.58 20.11 16.93
C VAL A 266 -6.53 20.09 15.81
N ALA A 267 -5.47 19.34 16.02
CA ALA A 267 -4.52 18.93 14.98
C ALA A 267 -4.89 17.54 14.42
N SER A 268 -4.49 17.24 13.19
CA SER A 268 -4.75 15.94 12.57
C SER A 268 -3.61 14.96 12.87
N TYR A 269 -3.97 13.70 13.12
CA TYR A 269 -3.07 12.55 13.21
C TYR A 269 -3.43 11.46 12.19
N ASP A 270 -4.32 11.79 11.24
CA ASP A 270 -4.70 10.87 10.18
C ASP A 270 -3.60 10.76 9.13
N VAL A 271 -2.94 9.60 9.10
CA VAL A 271 -1.83 9.30 8.20
C VAL A 271 -2.28 8.58 6.92
N SER A 272 -3.59 8.46 6.67
CA SER A 272 -4.11 7.78 5.47
C SER A 272 -3.69 8.44 4.15
N THR A 273 -3.18 9.68 4.21
CA THR A 273 -2.68 10.42 3.03
C THR A 273 -1.24 10.04 2.66
N LEU A 274 -0.51 9.34 3.53
CA LEU A 274 0.86 8.90 3.24
C LEU A 274 0.86 7.73 2.25
N GLY A 275 1.74 7.78 1.24
CA GLY A 275 1.83 6.84 0.12
C GLY A 275 0.72 6.98 -0.93
N SER A 276 -0.20 7.92 -0.76
CA SER A 276 -1.37 8.04 -1.63
C SER A 276 -1.06 8.66 -2.99
N THR A 277 0.05 9.39 -3.15
CA THR A 277 0.49 9.88 -4.47
C THR A 277 0.87 8.69 -5.36
N GLY A 278 1.72 7.80 -4.84
CA GLY A 278 2.11 6.55 -5.50
C GLY A 278 0.91 5.65 -5.77
N LEU A 279 0.03 5.47 -4.79
CA LEU A 279 -1.17 4.64 -4.91
C LEU A 279 -2.14 5.15 -6.00
N THR A 280 -2.39 6.47 -6.05
CA THR A 280 -3.29 7.04 -7.07
C THR A 280 -2.69 6.85 -8.47
N ALA A 281 -1.38 7.02 -8.62
CA ALA A 281 -0.69 6.78 -9.89
C ALA A 281 -0.73 5.30 -10.30
N GLU A 282 -0.54 4.38 -9.35
CA GLU A 282 -0.66 2.93 -9.57
C GLU A 282 -2.07 2.54 -10.00
N ARG A 283 -3.11 3.02 -9.32
CA ARG A 283 -4.51 2.74 -9.67
C ARG A 283 -4.86 3.19 -11.09
N ARG A 284 -4.33 4.33 -11.56
CA ARG A 284 -4.48 4.74 -12.96
C ARG A 284 -3.76 3.80 -13.93
N ARG A 285 -2.52 3.41 -13.63
CA ARG A 285 -1.80 2.43 -14.47
C ARG A 285 -2.55 1.10 -14.55
N TRP A 286 -3.15 0.64 -13.45
CA TRP A 286 -3.99 -0.56 -13.44
C TRP A 286 -5.25 -0.41 -14.30
N ARG A 287 -5.92 0.74 -14.25
CA ARG A 287 -7.06 1.06 -15.12
C ARG A 287 -6.65 1.03 -16.60
N ASP A 288 -5.55 1.71 -16.94
CA ASP A 288 -5.03 1.78 -18.31
C ASP A 288 -4.61 0.40 -18.82
N LEU A 289 -3.97 -0.41 -17.97
CA LEU A 289 -3.60 -1.79 -18.27
C LEU A 289 -4.82 -2.66 -18.54
N MET A 290 -5.86 -2.59 -17.72
CA MET A 290 -7.11 -3.34 -17.95
C MET A 290 -7.77 -2.92 -19.27
N GLU A 291 -7.82 -1.62 -19.58
CA GLU A 291 -8.35 -1.15 -20.86
C GLU A 291 -7.51 -1.62 -22.05
N LYS A 292 -6.18 -1.63 -21.93
CA LYS A 292 -5.26 -2.15 -22.95
C LYS A 292 -5.52 -3.64 -23.23
N ILE A 293 -5.73 -4.43 -22.17
CA ILE A 293 -6.08 -5.85 -22.30
C ILE A 293 -7.46 -6.04 -22.94
N VAL A 294 -8.45 -5.23 -22.55
CA VAL A 294 -9.80 -5.25 -23.15
C VAL A 294 -9.77 -4.88 -24.64
N ARG A 295 -8.85 -4.00 -25.07
CA ARG A 295 -8.63 -3.68 -26.49
C ARG A 295 -7.80 -4.74 -27.24
N GLU A 296 -7.44 -5.84 -26.58
CA GLU A 296 -6.60 -6.92 -27.10
C GLU A 296 -5.17 -6.45 -27.49
N ASP A 297 -4.69 -5.36 -26.90
CA ASP A 297 -3.35 -4.78 -27.13
C ASP A 297 -2.32 -5.26 -26.09
N TYR A 298 -2.46 -6.50 -25.61
CA TYR A 298 -1.53 -7.12 -24.66
C TYR A 298 -0.32 -7.79 -25.34
N HIS A 299 -0.21 -7.67 -26.67
CA HIS A 299 0.87 -8.26 -27.46
C HIS A 299 2.23 -7.57 -27.20
N THR A 300 2.20 -6.31 -26.79
CA THR A 300 3.37 -5.51 -26.42
C THR A 300 3.15 -4.87 -25.05
N MET A 301 3.70 -5.49 -24.01
CA MET A 301 3.67 -4.97 -22.64
C MET A 301 5.06 -4.52 -22.21
N THR A 302 5.14 -3.32 -21.66
CA THR A 302 6.35 -2.80 -21.02
C THR A 302 6.64 -3.56 -19.72
N GLU A 303 7.89 -3.50 -19.23
CA GLU A 303 8.27 -4.15 -17.97
C GLU A 303 7.42 -3.66 -16.78
N VAL A 304 7.10 -2.37 -16.76
CA VAL A 304 6.22 -1.77 -15.72
C VAL A 304 4.81 -2.35 -15.79
N GLU A 305 4.23 -2.44 -16.99
CA GLU A 305 2.91 -3.05 -17.19
C GLU A 305 2.88 -4.54 -16.83
N GLN A 306 3.97 -5.28 -17.09
CA GLN A 306 4.09 -6.69 -16.70
C GLN A 306 4.12 -6.85 -15.18
N MET A 307 4.88 -6.00 -14.48
CA MET A 307 4.91 -5.99 -13.02
C MET A 307 3.53 -5.64 -12.43
N ASP A 308 2.89 -4.59 -12.96
CA ASP A 308 1.54 -4.18 -12.56
C ASP A 308 0.53 -5.31 -12.83
N ALA A 309 0.65 -6.06 -13.95
CA ALA A 309 -0.23 -7.18 -14.26
C ALA A 309 -0.15 -8.33 -13.25
N VAL A 310 1.05 -8.65 -12.78
CA VAL A 310 1.25 -9.72 -11.77
C VAL A 310 0.61 -9.32 -10.43
N VAL A 311 0.87 -8.09 -9.97
CA VAL A 311 0.29 -7.56 -8.72
C VAL A 311 -1.23 -7.50 -8.82
N LEU A 312 -1.74 -6.91 -9.90
CA LEU A 312 -3.17 -6.75 -10.14
C LEU A 312 -3.89 -8.11 -10.23
N ASN A 313 -3.29 -9.11 -10.87
CA ASN A 313 -3.85 -10.46 -10.91
C ASN A 313 -4.03 -11.06 -9.50
N GLY A 314 -3.06 -10.87 -8.59
CA GLY A 314 -3.16 -11.31 -7.20
C GLY A 314 -4.26 -10.57 -6.41
N GLN A 315 -4.38 -9.26 -6.61
CA GLN A 315 -5.42 -8.44 -5.98
C GLN A 315 -6.82 -8.87 -6.48
N LEU A 316 -7.00 -8.99 -7.80
CA LEU A 316 -8.26 -9.42 -8.42
C LEU A 316 -8.64 -10.85 -8.02
N HIS A 317 -7.65 -11.72 -7.84
CA HIS A 317 -7.89 -13.07 -7.35
C HIS A 317 -8.52 -13.04 -5.96
N THR A 318 -8.06 -12.17 -5.06
CA THR A 318 -8.54 -12.14 -3.68
C THR A 318 -9.97 -11.61 -3.59
N ILE A 319 -10.30 -10.54 -4.32
CA ILE A 319 -11.60 -9.86 -4.18
C ILE A 319 -12.78 -10.72 -4.60
N LYS A 320 -12.61 -11.62 -5.59
CA LYS A 320 -13.70 -12.51 -6.05
C LYS A 320 -14.06 -13.57 -4.99
N PHE A 321 -13.15 -13.87 -4.06
CA PHE A 321 -13.38 -14.81 -2.97
C PHE A 321 -13.89 -14.15 -1.67
N PHE A 322 -14.12 -12.84 -1.62
CA PHE A 322 -14.58 -12.20 -0.38
C PHE A 322 -15.89 -12.80 0.14
N ASP A 323 -16.91 -12.94 -0.72
CA ASP A 323 -18.19 -13.54 -0.32
C ASP A 323 -18.04 -15.02 0.06
N LEU A 324 -17.24 -15.77 -0.72
CA LEU A 324 -16.93 -17.17 -0.43
C LEU A 324 -16.23 -17.35 0.93
N LYS A 325 -15.33 -16.43 1.30
CA LYS A 325 -14.63 -16.49 2.58
C LYS A 325 -15.54 -16.15 3.75
N VAL A 326 -16.48 -15.22 3.58
CA VAL A 326 -17.55 -14.98 4.56
C VAL A 326 -18.39 -16.25 4.74
N GLY A 327 -18.76 -16.90 3.63
CA GLY A 327 -19.48 -18.18 3.65
C GLY A 327 -18.72 -19.31 4.33
N ASP A 328 -17.39 -19.38 4.16
CA ASP A 328 -16.51 -20.35 4.83
C ASP A 328 -16.47 -20.11 6.35
N ALA A 329 -16.33 -18.86 6.79
CA ALA A 329 -16.36 -18.52 8.21
C ALA A 329 -17.69 -18.91 8.88
N VAL A 330 -18.82 -18.73 8.19
CA VAL A 330 -20.13 -19.18 8.69
C VAL A 330 -20.19 -20.71 8.79
N ARG A 331 -19.66 -21.45 7.80
CA ARG A 331 -19.60 -22.93 7.85
C ARG A 331 -18.72 -23.43 8.99
N GLU A 332 -17.61 -22.74 9.28
CA GLU A 332 -16.77 -23.04 10.45
C GLU A 332 -17.57 -22.90 11.75
N ILE A 333 -18.36 -21.83 11.90
CA ILE A 333 -19.23 -21.66 13.07
C ILE A 333 -20.23 -22.83 13.19
N PHE A 334 -20.82 -23.29 12.09
CA PHE A 334 -21.72 -24.45 12.13
C PHE A 334 -21.01 -25.73 12.56
N GLN A 335 -19.81 -26.01 12.03
CA GLN A 335 -19.03 -27.19 12.43
C GLN A 335 -18.57 -27.08 13.89
N LEU A 336 -18.25 -25.87 14.37
CA LEU A 336 -17.90 -25.61 15.77
C LEU A 336 -19.06 -25.95 16.71
N LEU A 337 -20.28 -25.54 16.36
CA LEU A 337 -21.49 -25.81 17.14
C LEU A 337 -21.89 -27.30 17.14
N GLN A 338 -21.42 -28.08 16.17
CA GLN A 338 -21.61 -29.53 16.11
C GLN A 338 -20.55 -30.31 16.89
N ARG A 339 -19.54 -29.64 17.46
CA ARG A 339 -18.55 -30.31 18.32
C ARG A 339 -19.21 -30.89 19.57
N GLU A 340 -18.62 -31.96 20.08
CA GLU A 340 -19.05 -32.61 21.32
C GLU A 340 -19.10 -31.59 22.47
N VAL A 341 -20.22 -31.56 23.20
CA VAL A 341 -20.44 -30.62 24.31
C VAL A 341 -19.82 -31.17 25.59
N GLY A 342 -18.99 -30.36 26.26
CA GLY A 342 -18.37 -30.70 27.55
C GLY A 342 -16.84 -30.71 27.51
N GLY A 343 -16.20 -31.19 28.58
CA GLY A 343 -14.77 -31.47 28.54
C GLY A 343 -14.51 -32.61 27.56
N SER A 344 -13.68 -32.37 26.53
CA SER A 344 -13.44 -33.29 25.41
C SER A 344 -13.25 -34.74 25.87
N SER A 345 -13.85 -35.68 25.13
CA SER A 345 -13.74 -37.12 25.39
C SER A 345 -12.29 -37.56 25.61
N SER A 346 -12.07 -38.44 26.59
CA SER A 346 -10.74 -38.99 26.89
C SER A 346 -10.15 -39.81 25.75
N VAL A 347 -10.96 -40.26 24.79
CA VAL A 347 -10.53 -41.10 23.66
C VAL A 347 -9.78 -40.29 22.60
N ASN A 348 -10.16 -39.03 22.40
CA ASN A 348 -9.62 -38.16 21.33
C ASN A 348 -8.71 -37.06 21.90
N ARG A 349 -7.85 -37.41 22.86
CA ARG A 349 -7.15 -36.41 23.70
C ARG A 349 -5.71 -36.78 23.98
N ASP A 350 -4.78 -35.99 23.44
CA ASP A 350 -3.33 -36.20 23.60
C ASP A 350 -2.75 -35.49 24.83
N THR A 351 -3.48 -34.56 25.42
CA THR A 351 -3.04 -33.70 26.54
C THR A 351 -3.89 -33.94 27.78
N PRO A 352 -3.35 -33.98 29.01
CA PRO A 352 -4.15 -34.08 30.26
C PRO A 352 -5.05 -32.86 30.52
N VAL A 353 -6.16 -32.98 31.29
CA VAL A 353 -7.21 -31.92 31.32
C VAL A 353 -6.74 -30.74 32.17
N GLY A 354 -6.11 -31.07 33.31
CA GLY A 354 -5.67 -30.10 34.30
C GLY A 354 -4.21 -29.68 34.17
N MET A 355 -3.51 -30.08 33.11
CA MET A 355 -2.09 -29.76 32.93
C MET A 355 -1.81 -29.32 31.50
N SER A 356 -1.01 -28.27 31.37
CA SER A 356 -0.53 -27.81 30.06
C SER A 356 0.23 -28.93 29.34
N PRO A 357 0.11 -29.06 28.00
CA PRO A 357 0.96 -29.95 27.21
C PRO A 357 2.46 -29.75 27.44
N ASN A 358 2.86 -28.54 27.82
CA ASN A 358 4.25 -28.15 28.02
C ASN A 358 4.64 -28.10 29.51
N HIS A 359 3.82 -28.65 30.40
CA HIS A 359 4.14 -28.68 31.82
C HIS A 359 5.34 -29.62 32.09
N PRO A 360 6.36 -29.20 32.84
CA PRO A 360 7.55 -30.00 33.09
C PRO A 360 7.24 -31.33 33.80
N GLU A 361 6.23 -31.35 34.67
CA GLU A 361 5.76 -32.54 35.39
C GLU A 361 4.56 -33.22 34.73
N ARG A 362 4.44 -33.17 33.39
CA ARG A 362 3.26 -33.65 32.65
C ARG A 362 3.00 -35.16 32.77
N ARG A 363 4.04 -35.97 32.93
CA ARG A 363 3.92 -37.43 33.11
C ARG A 363 4.15 -37.76 34.58
N VAL A 364 3.05 -37.90 35.32
CA VAL A 364 3.03 -38.36 36.71
C VAL A 364 2.66 -39.83 36.76
#